data_AF-A0A2S6R1T6-F1
#
_entry.id   AF-A0A2S6R1T6-F1
#
_cell.length_a   1.000
_cell.length_b   1.000
_cell.length_c   1.000
_cell.angle_alpha   90.00
_cell.angle_beta   90.00
_cell.angle_gamma   90.00
#
_symmetry.space_group_name_H-M   'P 1'
#
loop_
_entity.id
_entity.type
_entity.pdbx_description
1 polymer ?
#
loop_
_entity_poly.entity_id
_entity_poly.type
_entity_poly.pdbx_seq_one_letter_code
_entity_poly.pdbx_strand_id
1 'polypeptide(L)'
;MNGADSLRAHLDALVAAQEAGRSPPWSPADAPAKFIATMMTGIVGFNIEIERLEGKFKLGQNRSAEDRAGVIQGLAGEDGAGAVELAEMIRK
;
A
#
# COMPACT_ATOMS: atom_id res chain seq x y z
N MET A 1 -11.61 -22.36 9.90
CA MET A 1 -10.58 -22.28 8.86
C MET A 1 -9.23 -22.43 9.54
N ASN A 2 -8.36 -23.33 9.09
CA ASN A 2 -7.04 -23.50 9.74
C ASN A 2 -6.07 -22.39 9.27
N GLY A 3 -4.87 -22.30 9.87
CA GLY A 3 -3.90 -21.26 9.53
C GLY A 3 -3.37 -21.35 8.08
N ALA A 4 -3.24 -22.55 7.53
CA ALA A 4 -2.76 -22.75 6.16
C ALA A 4 -3.80 -22.29 5.12
N ASP A 5 -5.08 -22.56 5.37
CA ASP A 5 -6.19 -22.09 4.53
C ASP A 5 -6.27 -20.55 4.55
N SER A 6 -6.10 -19.94 5.73
CA SER A 6 -6.08 -18.48 5.87
C SER A 6 -4.91 -17.84 5.14
N LEU A 7 -3.73 -18.44 5.21
CA LEU A 7 -2.55 -17.99 4.49
C LEU A 7 -2.76 -18.10 2.98
N ARG A 8 -3.35 -19.19 2.50
CA ARG A 8 -3.65 -19.37 1.07
C ARG A 8 -4.60 -18.29 0.56
N ALA A 9 -5.70 -18.06 1.28
CA ALA A 9 -6.68 -17.04 0.91
C ALA A 9 -6.06 -15.63 0.87
N HIS A 10 -5.19 -15.30 1.83
CA HIS A 10 -4.48 -14.03 1.84
C HIS A 10 -3.53 -13.90 0.64
N LEU A 11 -2.79 -14.96 0.29
CA LEU A 11 -1.91 -14.97 -0.90
C LEU A 11 -2.71 -14.80 -2.20
N ASP A 12 -3.82 -15.51 -2.37
CA ASP A 12 -4.66 -15.39 -3.57
C ASP A 12 -5.21 -13.95 -3.71
N ALA A 13 -5.65 -13.34 -2.60
CA ALA A 13 -6.12 -11.95 -2.59
C ALA A 13 -5.00 -10.94 -2.91
N LEU A 14 -3.79 -11.17 -2.37
CA LEU A 14 -2.63 -10.33 -2.65
C LEU A 14 -2.23 -10.40 -4.13
N VAL A 15 -2.18 -11.61 -4.71
CA VAL A 15 -1.87 -11.80 -6.13
C VAL A 15 -2.92 -11.11 -7.00
N ALA A 16 -4.20 -11.31 -6.71
CA ALA A 16 -5.28 -10.64 -7.45
C ALA A 16 -5.13 -9.10 -7.42
N ALA A 17 -4.79 -8.52 -6.27
CA ALA A 17 -4.59 -7.08 -6.15
C ALA A 17 -3.39 -6.56 -6.95
N GLN A 18 -2.27 -7.31 -6.98
CA GLN A 18 -1.05 -6.91 -7.70
C GLN A 18 -1.14 -7.16 -9.21
N GLU A 19 -1.89 -8.17 -9.63
CA GLU A 19 -2.03 -8.56 -11.03
C GLU A 19 -3.22 -7.89 -11.75
N ALA A 20 -4.08 -7.16 -11.01
CA ALA A 20 -5.28 -6.49 -11.56
C ALA A 20 -4.99 -5.55 -12.75
N GLY A 21 -3.78 -5.00 -12.85
CA GLY A 21 -3.35 -4.12 -13.94
C GLY A 21 -2.71 -4.85 -15.14
N ARG A 22 -2.54 -6.17 -15.09
CA ARG A 22 -1.87 -6.95 -16.14
C ARG A 22 -2.87 -7.69 -17.02
N SER A 23 -2.47 -7.97 -18.27
CA SER A 23 -3.25 -8.73 -19.23
C SER A 23 -2.35 -9.69 -20.02
N PRO A 24 -2.49 -11.03 -19.84
CA PRO A 24 -3.37 -11.68 -18.88
C PRO A 24 -2.85 -11.52 -17.43
N PRO A 25 -3.75 -11.47 -16.43
CA PRO A 25 -3.33 -11.54 -15.03
C PRO A 25 -2.81 -12.94 -14.72
N TRP A 26 -1.71 -13.03 -13.96
CA TRP A 26 -1.23 -14.31 -13.46
C TRP A 26 -1.98 -14.75 -12.19
N SER A 27 -2.20 -16.04 -12.02
CA SER A 27 -2.82 -16.67 -10.85
C SER A 27 -1.93 -17.77 -10.27
N PRO A 28 -1.96 -18.01 -8.94
CA PRO A 28 -1.28 -19.18 -8.37
C PRO A 28 -1.77 -20.51 -8.93
N ALA A 29 -2.96 -20.55 -9.54
CA ALA A 29 -3.48 -21.72 -10.25
C ALA A 29 -2.74 -22.02 -11.57
N ASP A 30 -2.02 -21.04 -12.12
CA ASP A 30 -1.20 -21.20 -13.34
C ASP A 30 0.14 -21.90 -13.04
N ALA A 31 0.46 -22.11 -11.76
CA ALA A 31 1.63 -22.86 -11.32
C ALA A 31 1.23 -24.26 -10.80
N PRO A 32 2.14 -25.26 -10.85
CA PRO A 32 1.88 -26.57 -10.29
C PRO A 32 1.49 -26.49 -8.81
N ALA A 33 0.40 -27.15 -8.41
CA ALA A 33 -0.12 -27.09 -7.04
C ALA A 33 0.93 -27.46 -5.97
N LYS A 34 1.79 -28.44 -6.26
CA LYS A 34 2.89 -28.84 -5.37
C LYS A 34 3.92 -27.72 -5.18
N PHE A 35 4.21 -26.95 -6.23
CA PHE A 35 5.15 -25.83 -6.16
C PHE A 35 4.62 -24.75 -5.20
N ILE A 36 3.36 -24.35 -5.35
CA ILE A 36 2.73 -23.37 -4.44
C ILE A 36 2.68 -23.89 -3.01
N ALA A 37 2.28 -25.16 -2.81
CA ALA A 37 2.26 -25.77 -1.48
C ALA A 37 3.63 -25.77 -0.81
N THR A 38 4.71 -26.08 -1.54
CA THR A 38 6.08 -26.02 -1.02
C THR A 38 6.49 -24.59 -0.67
N MET A 39 6.23 -23.60 -1.53
CA MET A 39 6.56 -22.20 -1.25
C MET A 39 5.85 -21.68 0.01
N MET A 40 4.58 -22.06 0.21
CA MET A 40 3.82 -21.67 1.40
C MET A 40 4.45 -22.16 2.71
N THR A 41 5.22 -23.26 2.70
CA THR A 41 5.89 -23.76 3.92
C THR A 41 6.96 -22.80 4.45
N GLY A 42 7.50 -21.92 3.58
CA GLY A 42 8.46 -20.88 3.95
C GLY A 42 7.84 -19.57 4.43
N ILE A 43 6.50 -19.49 4.51
CA ILE A 43 5.80 -18.24 4.84
C ILE A 43 5.16 -18.35 6.22
N VAL A 44 5.47 -17.39 7.08
CA VAL A 44 4.82 -17.21 8.38
C VAL A 44 3.69 -16.21 8.23
N GLY A 45 2.45 -16.69 8.29
CA GLY A 45 1.26 -15.84 8.36
C GLY A 45 1.03 -15.32 9.78
N PHE A 46 0.72 -14.04 9.90
CA PHE A 46 0.26 -13.44 11.15
C PHE A 46 -0.84 -12.42 10.85
N ASN A 47 -1.63 -12.10 11.87
CA ASN A 47 -2.66 -11.08 11.80
C ASN A 47 -2.38 -10.01 12.84
N ILE A 48 -2.58 -8.76 12.46
CA ILE A 48 -2.57 -7.62 13.39
C ILE A 48 -4.02 -7.23 13.60
N GLU A 49 -4.52 -7.43 14.81
CA GLU A 49 -5.84 -6.92 15.20
C GLU A 49 -5.75 -5.39 15.29
N ILE A 50 -6.62 -4.70 14.55
CA ILE A 50 -6.68 -3.24 14.60
C ILE A 50 -7.45 -2.84 15.84
N GLU A 51 -6.74 -2.49 16.91
CA GLU A 51 -7.37 -1.94 18.13
C GLU A 51 -7.72 -0.46 17.98
N ARG A 52 -6.82 0.31 17.33
CA ARG A 52 -6.97 1.74 17.12
C ARG A 52 -6.18 2.20 15.90
N LEU A 53 -6.74 3.15 15.17
CA LEU A 53 -6.05 3.87 14.10
C LEU A 53 -5.83 5.32 14.53
N GLU A 54 -4.59 5.79 14.45
CA GLU A 54 -4.22 7.19 14.67
C GLU A 54 -3.50 7.74 13.44
N GLY A 55 -4.06 8.77 12.81
CA GLY A 55 -3.42 9.50 11.72
C GLY A 55 -2.80 10.81 12.23
N LYS A 56 -1.65 11.21 11.65
CA LYS A 56 -1.02 12.52 11.93
C LYS A 56 -0.72 13.24 10.64
N PHE A 57 -1.43 14.33 10.39
CA PHE A 57 -1.17 15.22 9.26
C PHE A 57 -0.24 16.34 9.72
N LYS A 58 0.99 16.37 9.19
CA LYS A 58 1.94 17.46 9.43
C LYS A 58 2.04 18.32 8.17
N LEU A 59 1.10 19.24 8.01
CA LEU A 59 0.90 20.00 6.78
C LEU A 59 1.13 21.51 6.97
N GLY A 60 1.87 21.89 8.02
CA GLY A 60 2.16 23.30 8.31
C GLY A 60 0.99 24.06 8.93
N GLN A 61 0.12 23.39 9.68
CA GLN A 61 -1.06 23.99 10.32
C GLN A 61 -0.73 25.15 11.29
N ASN A 62 0.52 25.21 11.79
CA ASN A 62 1.01 26.26 12.68
C ASN A 62 1.84 27.34 11.94
N ARG A 63 1.85 27.36 10.60
CA ARG A 63 2.59 28.31 9.78
C ARG A 63 1.67 29.39 9.23
N SER A 64 2.25 30.53 8.84
CA SER A 64 1.47 31.59 8.20
C SER A 64 0.97 31.15 6.82
N ALA A 65 0.03 31.91 6.25
CA ALA A 65 -0.47 31.63 4.91
C ALA A 65 0.65 31.78 3.86
N GLU A 66 1.55 32.76 4.04
CA GLU A 66 2.69 33.00 3.17
C GLU A 66 3.68 31.83 3.18
N ASP A 67 4.00 31.33 4.38
CA ASP A 67 4.89 30.16 4.53
C ASP A 67 4.31 28.92 3.84
N ARG A 68 3.00 28.66 4.02
CA ARG A 68 2.31 27.54 3.36
C ARG A 68 2.33 27.70 1.84
N ALA A 69 2.09 28.90 1.33
CA ALA A 69 2.12 29.18 -0.10
C ALA A 69 3.52 28.95 -0.70
N GLY A 70 4.58 29.37 0.01
CA GLY A 70 5.96 29.14 -0.39
C GLY A 70 6.32 27.65 -0.46
N VAL A 71 5.88 26.86 0.53
CA VAL A 71 6.08 25.40 0.51
C VAL A 71 5.33 24.75 -0.66
N ILE A 72 4.08 25.13 -0.90
CA ILE A 72 3.29 24.62 -2.04
C ILE A 72 3.99 24.92 -3.37
N GLN A 73 4.53 26.13 -3.54
CA GLN A 73 5.23 26.51 -4.76
C GLN A 73 6.54 25.74 -4.94
N GLY A 74 7.31 25.55 -3.86
CA GLY A 74 8.53 24.75 -3.89
C GLY A 74 8.26 23.31 -4.31
N LEU A 75 7.26 22.67 -3.69
CA LEU A 75 6.86 21.30 -4.00
C LEU A 75 6.34 21.13 -5.44
N ALA A 76 5.70 22.16 -6.01
CA ALA A 76 5.22 22.11 -7.40
C ALA A 76 6.35 22.07 -8.44
N GLY A 77 7.58 22.44 -8.05
CA GLY A 77 8.76 22.40 -8.91
C GLY A 77 9.62 21.14 -8.78
N GLU A 78 9.25 20.20 -7.90
CA GLU A 78 9.98 18.96 -7.69
C GLU A 78 9.45 17.81 -8.57
N ASP A 79 10.36 17.05 -9.18
CA ASP A 79 10.02 15.85 -9.94
C ASP A 79 9.81 14.65 -8.98
N GLY A 80 8.62 14.55 -8.40
CA GLY A 80 8.24 13.42 -7.56
C GLY A 80 6.74 13.36 -7.30
N ALA A 81 6.13 12.20 -7.52
CA ALA A 81 4.69 11.99 -7.28
C ALA A 81 4.29 12.36 -5.83
N GLY A 82 5.17 12.11 -4.86
CA GLY A 82 4.94 12.47 -3.46
C GLY A 82 4.97 13.98 -3.19
N ALA A 83 5.74 14.77 -3.95
CA ALA A 83 5.81 16.22 -3.78
C ALA A 83 4.52 16.89 -4.25
N VAL A 84 4.00 16.47 -5.41
CA VAL A 84 2.72 16.94 -5.95
C VAL A 84 1.57 16.60 -5.01
N GLU A 85 1.50 15.35 -4.54
CA GLU A 85 0.45 14.92 -3.60
C GLU A 85 0.49 15.70 -2.28
N LEU A 86 1.68 15.90 -1.71
CA LEU A 86 1.85 16.69 -0.49
C LEU A 86 1.41 18.15 -0.68
N ALA A 87 1.74 18.77 -1.82
CA ALA A 87 1.30 20.12 -2.13
C ALA A 87 -0.25 20.22 -2.16
N GLU A 88 -0.93 19.25 -2.77
CA GLU A 88 -2.40 19.18 -2.77
C GLU A 88 -2.96 18.99 -1.36
N MET A 89 -2.32 18.16 -0.53
CA MET A 89 -2.74 17.98 0.86
C MET A 89 -2.60 19.27 1.68
N ILE A 90 -1.55 20.06 1.47
CA ILE A 90 -1.36 21.34 2.16
C ILE A 90 -2.38 22.39 1.70
N ARG A 91 -2.94 22.29 0.48
CA ARG A 91 -3.98 23.21 0.00
C ARG A 91 -5.36 22.98 0.63
N LYS A 92 -5.63 21.75 1.09
CA LYS A 92 -6.85 21.39 1.82
C LYS A 92 -6.85 22.00 3.23
#